data_AF-A0A521YCR4-F1
#
_entry.id   AF-A0A521YCR4-F1
#
_cell.length_a   1.000
_cell.length_b   1.000
_cell.length_c   1.000
_cell.angle_alpha   90.00
_cell.angle_beta   90.00
_cell.angle_gamma   90.00
#
_symmetry.space_group_name_H-M   'P 1'
#
loop_
_entity.id
_entity.type
_entity.pdbx_description
1 polymer ?
#
loop_
_entity_poly.entity_id
_entity_poly.type
_entity_poly.pdbx_seq_one_letter_code
_entity_poly.pdbx_strand_id
1 'polypeptide(L)'
;MTTSSTLDLALRLWPQVRDSGRVDDAGLLDELLATQGRPGAPGYEGGVRGTFACFAPDERSSFTLPGGEQSRDDADARLVAHILVTRVLLGAGLHIDRRVQRAMADAYAVTWTVRGVLDASPLALATSLWLIALDPLQISDQPLAIDWTPSAYQDAERWDLDYRLFSHYDVHQRALDWVAYASAAPGRHPGCSVWTLVEPLLRFDDQRAQIALGQFAGLAAGGEDEGGAPVPAAAMLERARVEALLRAHLAAAR
;
A
#
# COMPACT_ATOMS: atom_id res chain seq x y z
N MET A 1 0.77 -16.49 9.75
CA MET A 1 1.22 -15.88 11.02
C MET A 1 2.48 -15.11 10.73
N THR A 2 2.57 -13.87 11.22
CA THR A 2 3.80 -13.08 11.13
C THR A 2 4.62 -13.31 12.39
N THR A 3 5.92 -13.04 12.34
CA THR A 3 6.81 -13.03 13.52
C THR A 3 6.88 -11.65 14.18
N SER A 4 6.13 -10.67 13.67
CA SER A 4 6.18 -9.27 14.08
C SER A 4 4.94 -8.88 14.85
N SER A 5 5.11 -8.51 16.12
CA SER A 5 4.01 -7.99 16.95
C SER A 5 3.46 -6.67 16.42
N THR A 6 4.30 -5.80 15.86
CA THR A 6 3.89 -4.54 15.22
C THR A 6 3.01 -4.78 14.00
N LEU A 7 3.40 -5.72 13.14
CA LEU A 7 2.62 -6.04 11.95
C LEU A 7 1.31 -6.74 12.32
N ASP A 8 1.35 -7.68 13.28
CA ASP A 8 0.14 -8.32 13.80
C ASP A 8 -0.84 -7.29 14.40
N LEU A 9 -0.32 -6.28 15.11
CA LEU A 9 -1.11 -5.16 15.61
C LEU A 9 -1.78 -4.38 14.47
N ALA A 10 -1.02 -3.96 13.46
CA ALA A 10 -1.56 -3.23 12.32
C ALA A 10 -2.64 -4.03 11.55
N LEU A 11 -2.40 -5.32 11.32
CA LEU A 11 -3.36 -6.21 10.67
C LEU A 11 -4.64 -6.40 11.51
N ARG A 12 -4.52 -6.46 12.84
CA ARG A 12 -5.65 -6.57 13.77
C ARG A 12 -6.48 -5.29 13.83
N LEU A 13 -5.85 -4.12 13.76
CA LEU A 13 -6.54 -2.83 13.80
C LEU A 13 -7.24 -2.49 12.48
N TRP A 14 -6.71 -2.97 11.36
CA TRP A 14 -7.18 -2.58 10.03
C TRP A 14 -8.69 -2.74 9.80
N PRO A 15 -9.36 -3.84 10.18
CA PRO A 15 -10.82 -3.95 9.99
C PRO A 15 -11.61 -2.84 10.70
N GLN A 16 -11.23 -2.48 11.93
CA GLN A 16 -11.90 -1.39 12.67
C GLN A 16 -11.76 -0.06 11.94
N VAL A 17 -10.52 0.25 11.53
CA VAL A 17 -10.18 1.48 10.83
C VAL A 17 -10.87 1.55 9.47
N ARG A 18 -10.80 0.47 8.69
CA ARG A 18 -11.40 0.36 7.36
C ARG A 18 -12.91 0.56 7.38
N ASP A 19 -13.58 -0.07 8.35
CA ASP A 19 -15.05 -0.14 8.38
C ASP A 19 -15.68 1.01 9.16
N SER A 20 -14.94 1.67 10.06
CA SER A 20 -15.50 2.70 10.93
C SER A 20 -14.66 3.97 11.09
N GLY A 21 -13.47 4.02 10.51
CA GLY A 21 -12.57 5.18 10.61
C GLY A 21 -12.00 5.42 12.02
N ARG A 22 -12.14 4.45 12.93
CA ARG A 22 -11.72 4.56 14.34
C ARG A 22 -11.12 3.26 14.84
N VAL A 23 -10.42 3.37 15.96
CA VAL A 23 -9.98 2.24 16.79
C VAL A 23 -10.64 2.34 18.15
N ASP A 24 -10.87 1.19 18.79
CA ASP A 24 -11.46 1.15 20.15
C ASP A 24 -10.50 1.69 21.21
N ASP A 25 -9.19 1.47 21.02
CA ASP A 25 -8.12 1.92 21.91
C ASP A 25 -7.08 2.72 21.13
N ALA A 26 -7.05 4.03 21.36
CA ALA A 26 -6.11 4.94 20.70
C ALA A 26 -4.64 4.70 21.12
N GLY A 27 -4.39 4.11 22.30
CA GLY A 27 -3.04 3.78 22.75
C GLY A 27 -2.34 2.79 21.83
N LEU A 28 -3.11 1.95 21.14
CA LEU A 28 -2.58 1.03 20.12
C LEU A 28 -2.04 1.76 18.88
N LEU A 29 -2.52 2.97 18.58
CA LEU A 29 -1.95 3.81 17.52
C LEU A 29 -0.63 4.42 17.95
N ASP A 30 -0.49 4.79 19.23
CA ASP A 30 0.77 5.27 19.79
C ASP A 30 1.86 4.19 19.74
N GLU A 31 1.49 2.93 19.97
CA GLU A 31 2.41 1.79 19.80
C GLU A 31 2.96 1.71 18.37
N LEU A 32 2.09 1.86 17.35
CA LEU A 32 2.51 1.89 15.96
C LEU A 32 3.40 3.10 15.66
N LEU A 33 3.00 4.30 16.10
CA LEU A 33 3.76 5.53 15.90
C LEU A 33 5.15 5.47 16.52
N ALA A 34 5.28 4.82 17.68
CA ALA A 34 6.55 4.68 18.39
C ALA A 34 7.61 3.91 17.58
N THR A 35 7.21 3.15 16.56
CA THR A 35 8.12 2.36 15.70
C THR A 35 8.82 3.17 14.61
N GLN A 36 8.45 4.44 14.42
CA GLN A 36 9.04 5.27 13.37
C GLN A 36 10.54 5.48 13.58
N GLY A 37 11.30 5.38 12.49
CA GLY A 37 12.73 5.71 12.47
C GLY A 37 13.60 4.75 13.28
N ARG A 38 13.09 3.57 13.65
CA ARG A 38 13.85 2.53 14.35
C ARG A 38 14.62 1.63 13.37
N PRO A 39 15.70 0.95 13.82
CA PRO A 39 16.36 -0.09 13.04
C PRO A 39 15.39 -1.15 12.53
N GLY A 40 15.62 -1.64 11.31
CA GLY A 40 14.73 -2.60 10.63
C GLY A 40 13.60 -1.97 9.82
N ALA A 41 13.41 -0.64 9.90
CA ALA A 41 12.54 0.09 8.98
C ALA A 41 13.13 0.15 7.55
N PRO A 42 12.29 0.22 6.50
CA PRO A 42 12.76 0.43 5.13
C PRO A 42 13.66 1.65 5.00
N GLY A 43 14.80 1.49 4.33
CA GLY A 43 15.75 2.58 4.08
C GLY A 43 16.55 3.06 5.29
N TYR A 44 16.39 2.44 6.47
CA TYR A 44 17.07 2.86 7.69
C TYR A 44 18.59 2.93 7.54
N GLU A 45 19.23 1.92 6.94
CA GLU A 45 20.68 1.92 6.71
C GLU A 45 21.14 3.03 5.76
N GLY A 46 20.27 3.46 4.83
CA GLY A 46 20.50 4.59 3.94
C GLY A 46 20.08 5.94 4.53
N GLY A 47 19.82 6.02 5.84
CA GLY A 47 19.51 7.26 6.55
C GLY A 47 18.03 7.67 6.57
N VAL A 48 17.12 6.89 5.99
CA VAL A 48 15.68 7.20 6.02
C VAL A 48 15.15 7.01 7.45
N ARG A 49 14.39 7.99 7.95
CA ARG A 49 13.86 8.00 9.33
C ARG A 49 12.35 8.21 9.43
N GLY A 50 11.65 8.46 8.31
CA GLY A 50 10.19 8.59 8.31
C GLY A 50 9.44 7.27 8.20
N THR A 51 10.13 6.15 7.98
CA THR A 51 9.51 4.83 7.83
C THR A 51 9.31 4.11 9.17
N PHE A 52 8.38 3.15 9.21
CA PHE A 52 8.04 2.39 10.42
C PHE A 52 8.77 1.04 10.45
N ALA A 53 9.40 0.70 11.56
CA ALA A 53 10.04 -0.60 11.75
C ALA A 53 9.02 -1.64 12.22
N CYS A 54 8.70 -2.61 11.36
CA CYS A 54 7.85 -3.73 11.75
C CYS A 54 8.67 -4.96 12.17
N PHE A 55 9.88 -5.12 11.65
CA PHE A 55 10.74 -6.27 11.93
C PHE A 55 12.03 -5.80 12.58
N ALA A 56 12.66 -6.67 13.36
CA ALA A 56 14.00 -6.41 13.87
C ALA A 56 15.02 -6.31 12.71
N PRO A 57 16.15 -5.61 12.90
CA PRO A 57 17.15 -5.46 11.84
C PRO A 57 17.87 -6.78 11.49
N ASP A 58 17.99 -7.69 12.45
CA ASP A 58 18.67 -9.00 12.34
C ASP A 58 17.73 -10.14 11.91
N GLU A 59 16.44 -9.85 11.79
CA GLU A 59 15.42 -10.81 11.37
C GLU A 59 15.19 -10.75 9.86
N ARG A 60 15.07 -11.91 9.20
CA ARG A 60 14.59 -11.98 7.81
C ARG A 60 13.07 -11.84 7.80
N SER A 61 12.60 -10.72 7.28
CA SER A 61 11.20 -10.34 7.20
C SER A 61 10.46 -11.21 6.19
N SER A 62 9.38 -11.85 6.63
CA SER A 62 8.44 -12.54 5.76
C SER A 62 7.08 -12.63 6.43
N PHE A 63 6.00 -12.57 5.65
CA PHE A 63 4.64 -12.74 6.15
C PHE A 63 3.70 -13.10 5.01
N THR A 64 2.51 -13.55 5.39
CA THR A 64 1.39 -13.76 4.47
C THR A 64 0.27 -12.81 4.85
N LEU A 65 -0.20 -12.03 3.89
CA LEU A 65 -1.35 -11.16 4.08
C LEU A 65 -2.63 -11.97 4.34
N PRO A 66 -3.67 -11.35 4.92
CA PRO A 66 -4.97 -12.00 5.07
C PRO A 66 -5.55 -12.54 3.77
N GLY A 67 -5.22 -11.96 2.61
CA GLY A 67 -5.62 -12.42 1.27
C GLY A 67 -4.80 -13.59 0.71
N GLY A 68 -3.77 -14.03 1.42
CA GLY A 68 -2.88 -15.14 1.03
C GLY A 68 -1.61 -14.71 0.29
N GLU A 69 -1.46 -13.44 -0.05
CA GLU A 69 -0.30 -12.91 -0.78
C GLU A 69 0.95 -12.89 0.09
N GLN A 70 2.12 -13.10 -0.53
CA GLN A 70 3.42 -13.10 0.12
C GLN A 70 4.33 -12.06 -0.55
N SER A 71 5.19 -11.43 0.25
CA SER A 71 6.23 -10.52 -0.24
C SER A 71 7.29 -11.28 -1.04
N ARG A 72 7.92 -10.59 -2.00
CA ARG A 72 8.94 -11.16 -2.90
C ARG A 72 10.24 -11.49 -2.15
N ASP A 73 10.68 -10.58 -1.29
CA ASP A 73 11.95 -10.62 -0.58
C ASP A 73 11.87 -9.81 0.73
N ASP A 74 12.96 -9.74 1.49
CA ASP A 74 13.01 -9.04 2.79
C ASP A 74 12.75 -7.53 2.65
N ALA A 75 13.32 -6.89 1.62
CA ALA A 75 13.15 -5.46 1.40
C ALA A 75 11.68 -5.13 1.05
N ASP A 76 11.08 -5.94 0.18
CA ASP A 76 9.67 -5.86 -0.17
C ASP A 76 8.77 -6.11 1.05
N ALA A 77 9.08 -7.10 1.89
CA ALA A 77 8.34 -7.36 3.12
C ALA A 77 8.37 -6.15 4.07
N ARG A 78 9.53 -5.53 4.29
CA ARG A 78 9.64 -4.33 5.13
C ARG A 78 8.85 -3.17 4.55
N LEU A 79 8.91 -2.97 3.23
CA LEU A 79 8.16 -1.92 2.54
C LEU A 79 6.65 -2.12 2.68
N VAL A 80 6.15 -3.31 2.36
CA VAL A 80 4.71 -3.63 2.50
C VAL A 80 4.27 -3.46 3.95
N ALA A 81 5.04 -3.95 4.93
CA ALA A 81 4.71 -3.76 6.34
C ALA A 81 4.64 -2.29 6.77
N HIS A 82 5.58 -1.46 6.32
CA HIS A 82 5.54 -0.02 6.51
C HIS A 82 4.28 0.61 5.90
N ILE A 83 3.88 0.21 4.69
CA ILE A 83 2.64 0.68 4.04
C ILE A 83 1.40 0.26 4.87
N LEU A 84 1.38 -0.97 5.39
CA LEU A 84 0.28 -1.49 6.22
C LEU A 84 0.15 -0.75 7.56
N VAL A 85 1.26 -0.33 8.17
CA VAL A 85 1.20 0.54 9.37
C VAL A 85 0.71 1.93 8.97
N THR A 86 1.24 2.50 7.90
CA THR A 86 0.90 3.85 7.45
C THR A 86 -0.60 3.95 7.07
N ARG A 87 -1.17 2.95 6.40
CA ARG A 87 -2.61 2.93 6.05
C ARG A 87 -3.51 2.90 7.28
N VAL A 88 -3.11 2.18 8.33
CA VAL A 88 -3.88 2.09 9.59
C VAL A 88 -3.92 3.46 10.25
N LEU A 89 -2.76 4.14 10.32
CA LEU A 89 -2.66 5.47 10.91
C LEU A 89 -3.42 6.53 10.09
N LEU A 90 -3.30 6.51 8.76
CA LEU A 90 -4.06 7.40 7.88
C LEU A 90 -5.56 7.17 8.01
N GLY A 91 -6.01 5.91 7.93
CA GLY A 91 -7.42 5.56 8.01
C GLY A 91 -8.04 5.88 9.37
N ALA A 92 -7.25 5.85 10.45
CA ALA A 92 -7.67 6.29 11.78
C ALA A 92 -7.71 7.82 11.94
N GLY A 93 -7.44 8.58 10.86
CA GLY A 93 -7.55 10.03 10.84
C GLY A 93 -6.27 10.79 11.20
N LEU A 94 -5.11 10.13 11.32
CA LEU A 94 -3.86 10.79 11.73
C LEU A 94 -3.11 11.48 10.57
N HIS A 95 -3.81 11.84 9.50
CA HIS A 95 -3.22 12.51 8.32
C HIS A 95 -2.61 13.89 8.62
N ILE A 96 -2.93 14.50 9.77
CA ILE A 96 -2.32 15.75 10.26
C ILE A 96 -1.06 15.53 11.12
N ASP A 97 -0.80 14.30 11.57
CA ASP A 97 0.41 13.99 12.34
C ASP A 97 1.61 13.97 11.38
N ARG A 98 2.62 14.80 11.69
CA ARG A 98 3.83 14.96 10.85
C ARG A 98 4.57 13.65 10.64
N ARG A 99 4.53 12.74 11.62
CA ARG A 99 5.14 11.41 11.51
C ARG A 99 4.44 10.60 10.43
N VAL A 100 3.11 10.62 10.40
CA VAL A 100 2.30 9.92 9.39
C VAL A 100 2.47 10.56 8.01
N GLN A 101 2.49 11.89 7.92
CA GLN A 101 2.77 12.60 6.67
C GLN A 101 4.13 12.22 6.08
N ARG A 102 5.17 12.18 6.93
CA ARG A 102 6.52 11.78 6.51
C ARG A 102 6.57 10.31 6.09
N ALA A 103 5.91 9.42 6.83
CA ALA A 103 5.79 8.02 6.51
C ALA A 103 5.13 7.79 5.14
N MET A 104 4.03 8.50 4.87
CA MET A 104 3.35 8.46 3.57
C MET A 104 4.24 9.00 2.45
N ALA A 105 4.93 10.13 2.69
CA ALA A 105 5.84 10.71 1.72
C ALA A 105 7.01 9.75 1.36
N ASP A 106 7.63 9.12 2.37
CA ASP A 106 8.68 8.11 2.15
C ASP A 106 8.13 6.86 1.44
N ALA A 107 6.91 6.41 1.76
CA ALA A 107 6.26 5.31 1.05
C ALA A 107 6.03 5.65 -0.43
N TYR A 108 5.54 6.85 -0.73
CA TYR A 108 5.37 7.32 -2.10
C TYR A 108 6.69 7.47 -2.83
N ALA A 109 7.73 7.97 -2.16
CA ALA A 109 9.04 8.10 -2.76
C ALA A 109 9.49 6.75 -3.35
N VAL A 110 9.50 5.71 -2.52
CA VAL A 110 10.00 4.37 -2.89
C VAL A 110 9.08 3.58 -3.81
N THR A 111 7.79 3.92 -3.90
CA THR A 111 6.83 3.20 -4.75
C THR A 111 6.57 3.89 -6.07
N TRP A 112 6.40 5.21 -6.08
CA TRP A 112 5.84 5.95 -7.21
C TRP A 112 6.78 7.00 -7.81
N THR A 113 7.81 7.46 -7.08
CA THR A 113 8.67 8.57 -7.55
C THR A 113 10.03 8.11 -8.06
N VAL A 114 10.26 6.80 -8.21
CA VAL A 114 11.50 6.28 -8.80
C VAL A 114 11.63 6.70 -10.26
N ARG A 115 12.86 6.74 -10.75
CA ARG A 115 13.18 7.05 -12.13
C ARG A 115 12.95 5.82 -13.02
N GLY A 116 12.18 5.99 -14.09
CA GLY A 116 11.95 4.92 -15.07
C GLY A 116 10.90 3.92 -14.62
N VAL A 117 11.19 2.62 -14.77
CA VAL A 117 10.26 1.54 -14.40
C VAL A 117 10.17 1.44 -12.88
N LEU A 118 8.95 1.24 -12.37
CA LEU A 118 8.71 1.05 -10.95
C LEU A 118 9.46 -0.20 -10.44
N ASP A 119 10.30 -0.03 -9.41
CA ASP A 119 11.07 -1.13 -8.79
C ASP A 119 10.29 -1.86 -7.68
N ALA A 120 9.26 -1.19 -7.14
CA ALA A 120 8.35 -1.77 -6.15
C ALA A 120 7.59 -2.98 -6.73
N SER A 121 7.41 -4.02 -5.90
CA SER A 121 6.66 -5.20 -6.32
C SER A 121 5.20 -4.84 -6.62
N PRO A 122 4.49 -5.64 -7.45
CA PRO A 122 3.05 -5.47 -7.65
C PRO A 122 2.26 -5.45 -6.35
N LEU A 123 2.69 -6.23 -5.35
CA LEU A 123 2.05 -6.26 -4.03
C LEU A 123 2.26 -4.95 -3.27
N ALA A 124 3.47 -4.37 -3.29
CA ALA A 124 3.74 -3.08 -2.69
C ALA A 124 2.95 -1.95 -3.37
N LEU A 125 2.92 -1.93 -4.71
CA LEU A 125 2.13 -0.97 -5.49
C LEU A 125 0.64 -1.10 -5.15
N ALA A 126 0.07 -2.30 -5.20
CA ALA A 126 -1.33 -2.56 -4.85
C ALA A 126 -1.66 -2.15 -3.41
N THR A 127 -0.79 -2.50 -2.46
CA THR A 127 -1.00 -2.13 -1.05
C THR A 127 -0.92 -0.61 -0.85
N SER A 128 -0.05 0.08 -1.60
CA SER A 128 0.10 1.54 -1.52
C SER A 128 -1.09 2.32 -2.07
N LEU A 129 -1.95 1.71 -2.91
CA LEU A 129 -3.18 2.34 -3.37
C LEU A 129 -4.09 2.76 -2.21
N TRP A 130 -4.03 2.06 -1.07
CA TRP A 130 -4.73 2.49 0.14
C TRP A 130 -4.22 3.80 0.72
N LEU A 131 -2.92 4.08 0.62
CA LEU A 131 -2.38 5.36 1.08
C LEU A 131 -2.99 6.49 0.24
N ILE A 132 -3.03 6.31 -1.08
CA ILE A 132 -3.62 7.27 -2.03
C ILE A 132 -5.12 7.43 -1.77
N ALA A 133 -5.86 6.32 -1.63
CA ALA A 133 -7.29 6.34 -1.33
C ALA A 133 -7.64 7.07 -0.02
N LEU A 134 -6.73 7.09 0.94
CA LEU A 134 -6.90 7.70 2.26
C LEU A 134 -6.27 9.09 2.34
N ASP A 135 -5.58 9.53 1.30
CA ASP A 135 -4.87 10.80 1.27
C ASP A 135 -5.86 11.94 0.99
N PRO A 136 -6.10 12.84 1.96
CA PRO A 136 -7.03 13.96 1.76
C PRO A 136 -6.53 14.96 0.70
N LEU A 137 -5.26 14.86 0.30
CA LEU A 137 -4.62 15.73 -0.69
C LEU A 137 -4.39 15.01 -2.02
N GLN A 138 -4.97 13.82 -2.28
CA GLN A 138 -4.68 13.01 -3.47
C GLN A 138 -4.79 13.74 -4.83
N ILE A 139 -5.61 14.81 -4.93
CA ILE A 139 -5.76 15.63 -6.15
C ILE A 139 -5.01 16.97 -6.09
N SER A 140 -4.21 17.19 -5.06
CA SER A 140 -3.50 18.45 -4.80
C SER A 140 -2.13 18.47 -5.45
N ASP A 141 -1.78 19.59 -6.09
CA ASP A 141 -0.43 19.89 -6.56
C ASP A 141 0.53 20.29 -5.42
N GLN A 142 0.08 20.25 -4.17
CA GLN A 142 0.95 20.48 -3.01
C GLN A 142 2.12 19.48 -3.03
N PRO A 143 3.36 19.95 -2.83
CA PRO A 143 4.51 19.05 -2.81
C PRO A 143 4.46 18.11 -1.60
N LEU A 144 4.86 16.86 -1.83
CA LEU A 144 5.10 15.88 -0.79
C LEU A 144 6.30 16.31 0.06
N ALA A 145 6.15 16.15 1.38
CA ALA A 145 7.20 16.49 2.35
C ALA A 145 8.28 15.39 2.43
N ILE A 146 8.88 15.04 1.29
CA ILE A 146 9.95 14.04 1.20
C ILE A 146 11.27 14.69 1.63
N ASP A 147 11.93 14.08 2.63
CA ASP A 147 13.29 14.46 2.99
C ASP A 147 14.26 13.74 2.06
N TRP A 148 14.74 14.45 1.05
CA TRP A 148 15.67 13.93 0.06
C TRP A 148 17.13 13.92 0.53
N THR A 149 17.46 14.23 1.79
CA THR A 149 18.85 14.23 2.28
C THR A 149 19.49 12.85 2.55
N PRO A 150 18.74 11.79 2.93
CA PRO A 150 19.29 10.45 3.13
C PRO A 150 20.10 9.92 1.94
N SER A 151 21.12 9.10 2.23
CA SER A 151 21.98 8.50 1.19
C SER A 151 21.20 7.55 0.28
N ALA A 152 20.13 6.90 0.80
CA ALA A 152 19.21 6.08 0.03
C ALA A 152 18.62 6.81 -1.19
N TYR A 153 18.48 8.13 -1.10
CA TYR A 153 17.91 8.97 -2.16
C TYR A 153 18.96 9.67 -3.03
N GLN A 154 20.25 9.45 -2.78
CA GLN A 154 21.34 10.03 -3.59
C GLN A 154 21.81 9.12 -4.73
N ASP A 155 21.18 7.96 -4.91
CA ASP A 155 21.50 7.03 -6.00
C ASP A 155 20.91 7.50 -7.34
N ALA A 156 21.76 8.02 -8.24
CA ALA A 156 21.37 8.52 -9.56
C ALA A 156 20.84 7.44 -10.53
N GLU A 157 21.09 6.15 -10.24
CA GLU A 157 20.53 5.04 -11.01
C GLU A 157 19.04 4.87 -10.70
N ARG A 158 18.63 5.18 -9.48
CA ARG A 158 17.25 5.02 -8.99
C ARG A 158 16.44 6.30 -9.01
N TRP A 159 17.09 7.43 -8.78
CA TRP A 159 16.45 8.73 -8.57
C TRP A 159 16.89 9.74 -9.61
N ASP A 160 15.96 10.61 -9.98
CA ASP A 160 16.31 11.85 -10.66
C ASP A 160 16.81 12.85 -9.61
N LEU A 161 18.12 13.10 -9.58
CA LEU A 161 18.71 14.01 -8.59
C LEU A 161 18.42 15.48 -8.89
N ASP A 162 18.06 15.79 -10.14
CA ASP A 162 17.72 17.13 -10.61
C ASP A 162 16.22 17.42 -10.48
N TYR A 163 15.38 16.38 -10.43
CA TYR A 163 13.93 16.47 -10.25
C TYR A 163 13.42 15.76 -8.99
N ARG A 164 13.19 16.54 -7.93
CA ARG A 164 12.76 16.06 -6.59
C ARG A 164 11.48 16.71 -6.07
N LEU A 165 10.73 17.35 -6.96
CA LEU A 165 9.45 17.97 -6.65
C LEU A 165 8.32 17.04 -7.12
N PHE A 166 7.77 16.27 -6.20
CA PHE A 166 6.61 15.41 -6.44
C PHE A 166 5.44 15.89 -5.61
N SER A 167 4.28 16.01 -6.23
CA SER A 167 3.03 16.34 -5.56
C SER A 167 2.23 15.08 -5.23
N HIS A 168 1.18 15.26 -4.41
CA HIS A 168 0.19 14.21 -4.19
C HIS A 168 -0.52 13.83 -5.50
N TYR A 169 -0.83 14.84 -6.33
CA TYR A 169 -1.41 14.64 -7.66
C TYR A 169 -0.51 13.78 -8.58
N ASP A 170 0.80 14.04 -8.62
CA ASP A 170 1.73 13.25 -9.45
C ASP A 170 1.69 11.76 -9.10
N VAL A 171 1.65 11.45 -7.80
CA VAL A 171 1.56 10.08 -7.31
C VAL A 171 0.21 9.45 -7.69
N HIS A 172 -0.89 10.18 -7.49
CA HIS A 172 -2.22 9.71 -7.86
C HIS A 172 -2.33 9.40 -9.37
N GLN A 173 -1.79 10.27 -10.23
CA GLN A 173 -1.78 10.04 -11.68
C GLN A 173 -0.95 8.81 -12.06
N ARG A 174 0.26 8.66 -11.52
CA ARG A 174 1.11 7.48 -11.77
C ARG A 174 0.44 6.19 -11.30
N ALA A 175 -0.26 6.23 -10.17
CA ALA A 175 -1.01 5.09 -9.66
C ALA A 175 -2.16 4.69 -10.58
N LEU A 176 -2.92 5.66 -11.09
CA LEU A 176 -3.99 5.40 -12.06
C LEU A 176 -3.46 4.83 -13.38
N ASP A 177 -2.33 5.32 -13.87
CA ASP A 177 -1.69 4.78 -15.07
C ASP A 177 -1.23 3.33 -14.84
N TRP A 178 -0.65 3.04 -13.67
CA TRP A 178 -0.28 1.68 -13.30
C TRP A 178 -1.49 0.76 -13.15
N VAL A 179 -2.58 1.23 -12.54
CA VAL A 179 -3.82 0.48 -12.38
C VAL A 179 -4.43 0.11 -13.74
N ALA A 180 -4.47 1.06 -14.68
CA ALA A 180 -4.94 0.81 -16.04
C ALA A 180 -4.03 -0.18 -16.79
N TYR A 181 -2.71 -0.13 -16.55
CA TYR A 181 -1.78 -1.14 -17.05
C TYR A 181 -2.08 -2.51 -16.46
N ALA A 182 -2.18 -2.60 -15.12
CA ALA A 182 -2.35 -3.83 -14.36
C ALA A 182 -3.66 -4.55 -14.72
N SER A 183 -4.77 -3.81 -14.85
CA SER A 183 -6.10 -4.38 -15.10
C SER A 183 -6.26 -5.05 -16.47
N ALA A 184 -5.33 -4.82 -17.40
CA ALA A 184 -5.44 -5.37 -18.75
C ALA A 184 -5.18 -6.88 -18.83
N ALA A 185 -4.42 -7.47 -17.90
CA ALA A 185 -4.13 -8.91 -17.88
C ALA A 185 -3.50 -9.39 -16.55
N PRO A 186 -3.74 -10.66 -16.15
CA PRO A 186 -3.21 -11.23 -14.90
C PRO A 186 -1.68 -11.12 -14.78
N GLY A 187 -0.98 -11.30 -15.91
CA GLY A 187 0.49 -11.26 -15.97
C GLY A 187 1.11 -9.89 -15.67
N ARG A 188 0.29 -8.85 -15.47
CA ARG A 188 0.74 -7.49 -15.17
C ARG A 188 0.70 -7.13 -13.69
N HIS A 189 0.17 -8.02 -12.84
CA HIS A 189 0.23 -7.91 -11.38
C HIS A 189 0.60 -9.26 -10.72
N PRO A 190 1.72 -9.90 -11.11
CA PRO A 190 2.07 -11.23 -10.64
C PRO A 190 2.22 -11.28 -9.11
N GLY A 191 1.66 -12.33 -8.50
CA GLY A 191 1.71 -12.54 -7.06
C GLY A 191 0.79 -11.64 -6.23
N CYS A 192 0.00 -10.77 -6.87
CA CYS A 192 -0.98 -9.91 -6.22
C CYS A 192 -2.40 -10.30 -6.65
N SER A 193 -3.29 -10.45 -5.67
CA SER A 193 -4.69 -10.74 -5.94
C SER A 193 -5.40 -9.50 -6.48
N VAL A 194 -6.30 -9.68 -7.45
CA VAL A 194 -7.21 -8.61 -7.90
C VAL A 194 -7.99 -7.99 -6.75
N TRP A 195 -8.29 -8.76 -5.71
CA TRP A 195 -9.02 -8.26 -4.55
C TRP A 195 -8.21 -7.27 -3.71
N THR A 196 -6.87 -7.37 -3.71
CA THR A 196 -5.99 -6.35 -3.09
C THR A 196 -6.08 -5.02 -3.84
N LEU A 197 -6.24 -5.06 -5.16
CA LEU A 197 -6.31 -3.90 -6.04
C LEU A 197 -7.69 -3.25 -6.03
N VAL A 198 -8.75 -4.05 -6.12
CA VAL A 198 -10.13 -3.59 -6.25
C VAL A 198 -10.55 -2.73 -5.07
N GLU A 199 -10.29 -3.15 -3.83
CA GLU A 199 -10.86 -2.49 -2.67
C GLU A 199 -10.47 -1.01 -2.51
N PRO A 200 -9.18 -0.61 -2.58
CA PRO A 200 -8.83 0.81 -2.54
C PRO A 200 -9.40 1.57 -3.75
N LEU A 201 -9.45 0.95 -4.94
CA LEU A 201 -9.96 1.59 -6.16
C LEU A 201 -11.44 1.96 -6.10
N LEU A 202 -12.24 1.29 -5.28
CA LEU A 202 -13.64 1.69 -5.03
C LEU A 202 -13.78 3.10 -4.43
N ARG A 203 -12.67 3.70 -3.95
CA ARG A 203 -12.63 5.06 -3.39
C ARG A 203 -12.09 6.11 -4.37
N PHE A 204 -11.68 5.69 -5.57
CA PHE A 204 -11.15 6.59 -6.59
C PHE A 204 -12.29 7.12 -7.45
N ASP A 205 -12.44 8.44 -7.48
CA ASP A 205 -13.35 9.14 -8.40
C ASP A 205 -12.60 9.52 -9.69
N ASP A 206 -12.18 8.51 -10.46
CA ASP A 206 -11.48 8.68 -11.75
C ASP A 206 -11.94 7.63 -12.77
N GLN A 207 -12.09 8.04 -14.03
CA GLN A 207 -12.56 7.16 -15.10
C GLN A 207 -11.65 5.94 -15.35
N ARG A 208 -10.32 6.09 -15.21
CA ARG A 208 -9.38 4.96 -15.35
C ARG A 208 -9.60 3.92 -14.26
N ALA A 209 -9.87 4.35 -13.03
CA ALA A 209 -10.22 3.45 -11.94
C ALA A 209 -11.52 2.70 -12.25
N GLN A 210 -12.55 3.38 -12.77
CA GLN A 210 -13.82 2.73 -13.15
C GLN A 210 -13.64 1.69 -14.26
N ILE A 211 -12.82 1.99 -15.27
CA ILE A 211 -12.49 1.04 -16.34
C ILE A 211 -11.74 -0.17 -15.77
N ALA A 212 -10.75 0.07 -14.91
CA ALA A 212 -9.96 -0.99 -14.28
C ALA A 212 -10.83 -1.90 -13.39
N LEU A 213 -11.74 -1.34 -12.59
CA LEU A 213 -12.70 -2.11 -11.78
C LEU A 213 -13.56 -3.06 -12.63
N GLY A 214 -14.02 -2.61 -13.80
CA GLY A 214 -14.75 -3.46 -14.74
C GLY A 214 -13.90 -4.59 -15.33
N GLN A 215 -12.64 -4.32 -15.64
CA GLN A 215 -11.69 -5.33 -16.14
C GLN A 215 -11.33 -6.36 -15.06
N PHE A 216 -11.03 -5.91 -13.84
CA PHE A 216 -10.77 -6.79 -12.70
C PHE A 216 -11.97 -7.68 -12.37
N ALA A 217 -13.20 -7.18 -12.49
CA ALA A 217 -14.41 -8.01 -12.35
C ALA A 217 -14.44 -9.16 -13.37
N GLY A 218 -14.05 -8.89 -14.61
CA GLY A 218 -13.93 -9.90 -15.67
C GLY A 218 -12.83 -10.92 -15.39
N LEU A 219 -11.67 -10.45 -14.93
CA LEU A 219 -10.55 -11.33 -14.54
C LEU A 219 -10.91 -12.24 -13.36
N ALA A 220 -11.56 -11.69 -12.34
CA ALA A 220 -12.03 -12.45 -11.18
C ALA A 220 -13.03 -13.55 -11.56
N ALA A 221 -13.97 -13.24 -12.47
CA ALA A 221 -14.94 -14.21 -12.98
C ALA A 221 -14.31 -15.29 -13.87
N GLY A 222 -13.16 -15.00 -14.48
CA GLY A 222 -12.40 -15.92 -15.34
C GLY A 222 -11.56 -16.96 -14.58
N GLY A 223 -11.62 -17.00 -13.25
CA GLY A 223 -10.94 -18.03 -12.46
C GLY A 223 -9.44 -17.81 -12.27
N GLU A 224 -8.97 -16.56 -12.15
CA GLU A 224 -7.54 -16.26 -11.86
C GLU A 224 -6.95 -17.04 -10.66
N ASP A 225 -7.80 -17.49 -9.74
CA ASP A 225 -7.42 -18.30 -8.57
C ASP A 225 -7.36 -19.82 -8.82
N GLU A 226 -7.72 -20.32 -10.01
CA GLU A 226 -7.88 -21.76 -10.28
C GLU A 226 -6.55 -22.53 -10.42
N GLY A 227 -5.41 -21.84 -10.52
CA GLY A 227 -4.08 -22.46 -10.70
C GLY A 227 -3.25 -22.69 -9.43
N GLY A 228 -3.78 -22.35 -8.25
CA GLY A 228 -2.99 -22.24 -7.01
C GLY A 228 -3.36 -23.23 -5.91
N ALA A 229 -2.46 -23.37 -4.92
CA ALA A 229 -2.70 -24.11 -3.68
C ALA A 229 -3.99 -23.62 -2.97
N PRO A 230 -4.63 -24.46 -2.13
CA PRO A 230 -5.86 -24.08 -1.43
C PRO A 230 -5.73 -22.73 -0.70
N VAL A 231 -6.62 -21.79 -1.04
CA VAL A 231 -6.64 -20.47 -0.41
C VAL A 231 -7.23 -20.59 0.99
N PRO A 232 -6.62 -19.99 2.05
CA PRO A 232 -7.15 -20.06 3.40
C PRO A 232 -8.58 -19.48 3.52
N ALA A 233 -9.39 -20.02 4.42
CA ALA A 233 -10.77 -19.56 4.62
C ALA A 233 -10.87 -18.06 4.95
N ALA A 234 -9.92 -17.51 5.71
CA ALA A 234 -9.87 -16.08 6.01
C ALA A 234 -9.70 -15.22 4.74
N ALA A 235 -8.85 -15.67 3.80
CA ALA A 235 -8.67 -15.01 2.52
C ALA A 235 -9.94 -15.07 1.67
N MET A 236 -10.62 -16.23 1.62
CA MET A 236 -11.89 -16.38 0.91
C MET A 236 -12.98 -15.44 1.45
N LEU A 237 -13.06 -15.28 2.78
CA LEU A 237 -14.02 -14.36 3.40
C LEU A 237 -13.73 -12.91 3.03
N GLU A 238 -12.46 -12.48 3.05
CA GLU A 238 -12.10 -11.13 2.62
C GLU A 238 -12.38 -10.90 1.13
N ARG A 239 -12.06 -11.87 0.26
CA ARG A 239 -12.34 -11.78 -1.17
C ARG A 239 -13.83 -11.69 -1.46
N ALA A 240 -14.65 -12.51 -0.80
CA ALA A 240 -16.11 -12.46 -0.94
C ALA A 240 -16.69 -11.11 -0.47
N ARG A 241 -16.12 -10.52 0.60
CA ARG A 241 -16.52 -9.17 1.06
C ARG A 241 -16.20 -8.11 0.00
N VAL A 242 -15.00 -8.10 -0.55
CA VAL A 242 -14.60 -7.13 -1.59
C VAL A 242 -15.40 -7.35 -2.87
N GLU A 243 -15.67 -8.59 -3.26
CA GLU A 243 -16.53 -8.92 -4.39
C GLU A 243 -17.94 -8.34 -4.23
N ALA A 244 -18.54 -8.48 -3.04
CA ALA A 244 -19.85 -7.90 -2.76
C ALA A 244 -19.85 -6.38 -2.91
N LEU A 245 -18.80 -5.70 -2.43
CA LEU A 245 -18.63 -4.25 -2.60
C LEU A 245 -18.49 -3.86 -4.08
N LEU A 246 -17.68 -4.59 -4.85
CA LEU A 246 -17.50 -4.35 -6.29
C LEU A 246 -18.81 -4.53 -7.05
N ARG A 247 -19.57 -5.60 -6.77
CA ARG A 247 -20.87 -5.84 -7.40
C ARG A 247 -21.86 -4.71 -7.09
N ALA A 248 -21.91 -4.25 -5.84
CA ALA A 248 -22.76 -3.13 -5.44
C ALA A 248 -22.36 -1.83 -6.17
N HIS A 249 -21.06 -1.55 -6.25
CA HIS A 249 -20.51 -0.39 -6.94
C HIS A 249 -20.86 -0.39 -8.44
N LEU A 250 -20.63 -1.50 -9.13
CA LEU A 250 -20.94 -1.64 -10.56
C LEU A 250 -22.45 -1.60 -10.84
N ALA A 251 -23.28 -2.05 -9.89
CA ALA A 251 -24.73 -1.93 -10.01
C ALA A 251 -25.21 -0.48 -9.86
N ALA A 252 -24.56 0.31 -8.99
CA ALA A 252 -24.89 1.74 -8.80
C ALA A 252 -24.42 2.64 -9.96
N ALA A 253 -23.44 2.19 -10.73
CA ALA A 253 -22.91 2.91 -11.90
C ALA A 253 -23.70 2.68 -13.21
N ARG A 254 -24.74 1.83 -13.18
CA ARG A 254 -25.64 1.54 -14.32
C ARG A 254 -26.91 2.37 -14.24
#